data_AF-A0A2W4W2K0-F1
#
_entry.id   AF-A0A2W4W2K0-F1
#
_cell.length_a   1.000
_cell.length_b   1.000
_cell.length_c   1.000
_cell.angle_alpha   90.00
_cell.angle_beta   90.00
_cell.angle_gamma   90.00
#
_symmetry.space_group_name_H-M   'P 1'
#
loop_
_entity.id
_entity.type
_entity.pdbx_description
1 polymer ?
#
loop_
_entity_poly.entity_id
_entity_poly.type
_entity_poly.pdbx_seq_one_letter_code
_entity_poly.pdbx_strand_id
1 'polypeptide(L)'
;MKLMVYSHDAFGLGNIRRMVAICEYLLKTLPDLSILVVSVSPALHQLRLPIGLDYIKLPCLGCDEAGTLGVRFLNTEVEETVQLRSHLIRTVAAHFQPDMLLVDKKPDGLKGELQATLDDLQRYRPQTRRVLLLRDILDSPEATVAQWQHHNYSAIAESHYDQVWIVGSPTFSMRRRRTSFPRRCGPRPGLPATCAGAAGSAAGRCVRPWG
;
A
#
# COMPACT_ATOMS: atom_id res chain seq x y z
N MET A 1 -6.82 11.79 -13.95
CA MET A 1 -7.12 10.61 -13.10
C MET A 1 -6.63 10.91 -11.68
N LYS A 2 -7.38 10.52 -10.64
CA LYS A 2 -7.01 10.72 -9.23
C LYS A 2 -6.65 9.41 -8.56
N LEU A 3 -5.42 9.30 -8.10
CA LEU A 3 -4.91 8.17 -7.33
C LEU A 3 -4.73 8.58 -5.88
N MET A 4 -5.41 7.91 -4.96
CA MET A 4 -5.12 8.02 -3.53
C MET A 4 -4.23 6.86 -3.13
N VAL A 5 -3.11 7.17 -2.48
CA VAL A 5 -2.19 6.18 -1.93
C VAL A 5 -2.27 6.25 -0.42
N TYR A 6 -2.53 5.13 0.24
CA TYR A 6 -2.50 5.04 1.69
C TYR A 6 -1.32 4.18 2.14
N SER A 7 -0.45 4.74 2.99
CA SER A 7 0.69 4.01 3.56
C SER A 7 0.85 4.28 5.05
N HIS A 8 0.74 3.19 5.82
CA HIS A 8 0.83 3.18 7.28
C HIS A 8 2.27 3.08 7.82
N ASP A 9 3.28 3.06 6.94
CA ASP A 9 4.66 2.87 7.36
C ASP A 9 5.22 4.11 8.07
N ALA A 10 5.24 4.06 9.40
CA ALA A 10 5.83 5.08 10.25
C ALA A 10 7.36 4.97 10.37
N PHE A 11 7.92 3.78 10.09
CA PHE A 11 9.30 3.43 10.38
C PHE A 11 10.16 3.26 9.12
N GLY A 12 11.30 3.95 9.13
CA GLY A 12 12.34 3.83 8.11
C GLY A 12 12.09 4.70 6.89
N LEU A 13 13.13 5.45 6.51
CA LEU A 13 13.14 6.32 5.34
C LEU A 13 12.91 5.54 4.02
N GLY A 14 13.31 4.27 3.99
CA GLY A 14 13.28 3.43 2.80
C GLY A 14 11.87 3.13 2.27
N ASN A 15 10.91 2.92 3.16
CA ASN A 15 9.55 2.52 2.77
C ASN A 15 8.82 3.64 2.03
N ILE A 16 8.86 4.84 2.61
CA ILE A 16 8.19 5.99 2.02
C ILE A 16 8.92 6.50 0.78
N ARG A 17 10.26 6.45 0.75
CA ARG A 17 11.04 6.76 -0.47
C ARG A 17 10.68 5.84 -1.62
N ARG A 18 10.53 4.54 -1.36
CA ARG A 18 10.09 3.58 -2.39
C ARG A 18 8.69 3.90 -2.89
N MET A 19 7.77 4.25 -2.01
CA MET A 19 6.42 4.64 -2.41
C MET A 19 6.43 5.90 -3.28
N VAL A 20 7.20 6.92 -2.88
CA VAL A 20 7.37 8.15 -3.67
C VAL A 20 7.99 7.85 -5.02
N ALA A 21 9.00 6.96 -5.10
CA ALA A 21 9.59 6.55 -6.38
C ALA A 21 8.57 5.85 -7.31
N ILE A 22 7.68 5.03 -6.76
CA ILE A 22 6.56 4.44 -7.54
C ILE A 22 5.64 5.55 -8.04
N CYS A 23 5.26 6.50 -7.19
CA CYS A 23 4.39 7.61 -7.56
C CYS A 23 5.03 8.51 -8.64
N GLU A 24 6.32 8.81 -8.52
CA GLU A 24 7.09 9.55 -9.53
C GLU A 24 7.10 8.84 -10.89
N TYR A 25 7.30 7.52 -10.89
CA TYR A 25 7.25 6.73 -12.11
C TYR A 25 5.87 6.78 -12.76
N LEU A 26 4.80 6.64 -11.96
CA LEU A 26 3.43 6.72 -12.45
C LEU A 26 3.13 8.10 -13.05
N LEU A 27 3.52 9.19 -12.39
CA LEU A 27 3.34 10.55 -12.88
C LEU A 27 4.08 10.81 -14.19
N LYS A 28 5.26 10.21 -14.38
CA LYS A 28 6.00 10.30 -15.65
C LYS A 28 5.34 9.51 -16.78
N THR A 29 4.64 8.43 -16.45
CA THR A 29 4.09 7.49 -17.44
C THR A 29 2.65 7.82 -17.81
N LEU A 30 1.89 8.42 -16.89
CA LEU A 30 0.46 8.67 -17.05
C LEU A 30 0.21 10.18 -17.08
N PRO A 31 -0.08 10.77 -18.25
CA PRO A 31 -0.45 12.18 -18.33
C PRO A 31 -1.72 12.45 -17.52
N ASP A 32 -1.80 13.64 -16.92
CA ASP A 32 -2.94 14.12 -16.10
C ASP A 32 -3.28 13.27 -14.86
N LEU A 33 -2.32 12.49 -14.37
CA LEU A 33 -2.42 11.83 -13.08
C LEU A 33 -2.20 12.83 -11.94
N SER A 34 -3.10 12.83 -10.96
CA SER A 34 -2.91 13.50 -9.68
C SER A 34 -2.87 12.45 -8.57
N ILE A 35 -1.83 12.48 -7.75
CA ILE A 35 -1.60 11.53 -6.67
C ILE A 35 -1.71 12.27 -5.32
N LEU A 36 -2.53 11.73 -4.43
CA LEU A 36 -2.60 12.16 -3.03
C LEU A 36 -2.11 11.03 -2.12
N VAL A 37 -0.99 11.23 -1.44
CA VAL A 37 -0.43 10.26 -0.50
C VAL A 37 -0.91 10.56 0.91
N VAL A 38 -1.68 9.67 1.52
CA VAL A 38 -2.06 9.74 2.93
C VAL A 38 -1.12 8.83 3.72
N SER A 39 -0.27 9.42 4.56
CA SER A 39 0.77 8.68 5.26
C SER A 39 1.06 9.21 6.65
N VAL A 40 1.65 8.35 7.45
CA VAL A 40 2.05 8.59 8.84
C VAL A 40 3.54 8.89 8.95
N SER A 41 4.29 8.79 7.85
CA SER A 41 5.73 8.98 7.83
C SER A 41 6.09 10.46 7.90
N PRO A 42 6.81 10.93 8.94
CA PRO A 42 7.27 12.32 8.99
C PRO A 42 8.33 12.63 7.91
N ALA A 43 8.92 11.59 7.31
CA ALA A 43 9.95 11.74 6.30
C ALA A 43 9.45 12.34 4.98
N LEU A 44 8.15 12.26 4.65
CA LEU A 44 7.59 12.90 3.45
C LEU A 44 7.88 14.40 3.40
N HIS A 45 7.90 15.05 4.57
CA HIS A 45 8.17 16.47 4.68
C HIS A 45 9.56 16.87 4.17
N GLN A 46 10.52 15.93 4.18
CA GLN A 46 11.90 16.18 3.74
C GLN A 46 12.14 15.84 2.26
N LEU A 47 11.15 15.25 1.59
CA LEU A 47 11.28 14.82 0.20
C LEU A 47 10.85 15.95 -0.74
N ARG A 48 11.54 16.08 -1.88
CA ARG A 48 11.08 16.93 -2.98
C ARG A 48 10.00 16.18 -3.73
N LEU A 49 8.79 16.72 -3.77
CA LEU A 49 7.67 16.08 -4.44
C LEU A 49 7.60 16.53 -5.90
N PRO A 50 7.33 15.62 -6.85
CA PRO A 50 7.11 15.99 -8.25
C PRO A 50 5.79 16.75 -8.40
N ILE A 51 5.64 17.50 -9.49
CA ILE A 51 4.36 18.11 -9.88
C ILE A 51 3.31 17.00 -10.03
N GLY A 52 2.11 17.24 -9.50
CA GLY A 52 1.00 16.28 -9.53
C GLY A 52 0.99 15.30 -8.34
N LEU A 53 1.94 15.39 -7.41
CA LEU A 53 1.93 14.65 -6.14
C LEU A 53 1.79 15.61 -4.97
N ASP A 54 0.80 15.36 -4.13
CA ASP A 54 0.68 15.99 -2.81
C ASP A 54 0.47 14.93 -1.71
N TYR A 55 0.53 15.34 -0.44
CA TYR A 55 0.42 14.42 0.69
C TYR A 55 -0.33 15.00 1.88
N ILE A 56 -0.96 14.11 2.63
CA ILE A 56 -1.56 14.40 3.93
C ILE A 56 -0.82 13.58 4.97
N LYS A 57 -0.22 14.30 5.93
CA LYS A 57 0.47 13.71 7.07
C LYS A 57 -0.53 13.43 8.18
N LEU A 58 -0.62 12.18 8.59
CA LEU A 58 -1.42 11.72 9.73
C LEU A 58 -0.61 11.79 11.04
N PRO A 59 -1.28 11.86 12.21
CA PRO A 59 -0.65 11.66 13.52
C PRO A 59 0.18 10.36 13.56
N CYS A 60 1.41 10.45 14.06
CA CYS A 60 2.36 9.34 13.99
C CYS A 60 2.18 8.38 15.17
N LEU A 61 2.07 7.10 14.86
CA LEU A 61 2.18 6.00 15.81
C LEU A 61 3.58 5.40 15.70
N GLY A 62 4.15 4.96 16.81
CA GLY A 62 5.46 4.34 16.88
C GLY A 62 5.51 3.21 17.89
N CYS A 63 6.50 2.31 17.81
CA CYS A 63 6.85 1.43 18.91
C CYS A 63 7.89 2.11 19.81
N ASP A 64 7.77 1.91 21.12
CA ASP A 64 8.84 2.22 22.07
C ASP A 64 10.00 1.18 21.96
N GLU A 65 11.03 1.35 22.80
CA GLU A 65 12.18 0.43 22.83
C GLU A 65 11.80 -1.01 23.21
N ALA A 66 10.68 -1.19 23.91
CA ALA A 66 10.13 -2.50 24.28
C ALA A 66 9.22 -3.09 23.18
N GLY A 67 9.00 -2.38 22.07
CA GLY A 67 8.14 -2.81 20.97
C GLY A 67 6.66 -2.47 21.18
N THR A 68 6.29 -1.80 22.27
CA THR A 68 4.91 -1.40 22.57
C THR A 68 4.48 -0.25 21.69
N LEU A 69 3.32 -0.39 21.03
CA LEU A 69 2.76 0.67 20.20
C LEU A 69 2.32 1.86 21.07
N GLY A 70 2.73 3.06 20.69
CA GLY A 70 2.43 4.32 21.35
C GLY A 70 2.29 5.48 20.35
N VAL A 71 1.87 6.64 20.84
CA VAL A 71 1.75 7.88 20.06
C VAL A 71 3.08 8.63 20.12
N ARG A 72 3.59 9.05 18.96
CA ARG A 72 4.99 9.52 18.88
C ARG A 72 5.20 10.97 19.30
N PHE A 73 4.25 11.84 18.99
CA PHE A 73 4.43 13.30 19.11
C PHE A 73 3.33 14.00 19.91
N LEU A 74 2.19 13.35 20.10
CA LEU A 74 1.04 13.92 20.78
C LEU A 74 0.88 13.22 22.13
N ASN A 75 0.38 13.95 23.13
CA ASN A 75 0.05 13.41 24.45
C ASN A 75 -1.42 12.94 24.45
N THR A 76 -1.68 11.78 23.84
CA THR A 76 -3.01 11.18 23.66
C THR A 76 -2.85 9.66 23.60
N GLU A 77 -3.94 8.94 23.76
CA GLU A 77 -3.96 7.49 23.72
C GLU A 77 -3.89 6.94 22.28
N VAL A 78 -3.41 5.71 22.15
CA VAL A 78 -3.29 5.03 20.84
C VAL A 78 -4.65 4.90 20.17
N GLU A 79 -5.67 4.50 20.93
CA GLU A 79 -7.02 4.28 20.39
C GLU A 79 -7.65 5.59 19.89
N GLU A 80 -7.54 6.68 20.66
CA GLU A 80 -7.99 8.01 20.24
C GLU A 80 -7.28 8.47 18.96
N THR A 81 -5.97 8.21 18.87
CA THR A 81 -5.18 8.54 17.69
C THR A 81 -5.59 7.72 16.47
N VAL A 82 -5.85 6.42 16.64
CA VAL A 82 -6.35 5.53 15.57
C VAL A 82 -7.72 6.00 15.08
N GLN A 83 -8.62 6.39 15.99
CA GLN A 83 -9.94 6.92 15.62
C GLN A 83 -9.83 8.24 14.86
N LEU A 84 -8.98 9.17 15.31
CA LEU A 84 -8.72 10.42 14.59
C LEU A 84 -8.18 10.14 13.19
N ARG A 85 -7.23 9.21 13.06
CA ARG A 85 -6.66 8.82 11.77
C ARG A 85 -7.71 8.21 10.86
N SER A 86 -8.58 7.33 11.37
CA SER A 86 -9.68 6.75 10.62
C SER A 86 -10.62 7.81 10.06
N HIS A 87 -11.02 8.79 10.89
CA HIS A 87 -11.85 9.92 10.44
C HIS A 87 -11.16 10.74 9.36
N LEU A 88 -9.88 11.08 9.54
CA LEU A 88 -9.12 11.86 8.56
C LEU A 88 -9.03 11.13 7.21
N ILE A 89 -8.67 9.84 7.21
CA ILE A 89 -8.56 9.04 5.98
C ILE A 89 -9.91 8.98 5.26
N ARG A 90 -10.98 8.74 6.02
CA ARG A 90 -12.35 8.67 5.52
C ARG A 90 -12.79 9.99 4.88
N THR A 91 -12.57 11.12 5.55
CA THR A 91 -12.87 12.47 5.03
C THR A 91 -12.09 12.74 3.75
N VAL A 92 -10.79 12.42 3.72
CA VAL A 92 -9.97 12.59 2.53
C VAL A 92 -10.52 11.78 1.37
N ALA A 93 -10.81 10.49 1.55
CA ALA A 93 -11.36 9.66 0.49
C ALA A 93 -12.71 10.18 -0.04
N ALA A 94 -13.60 10.64 0.86
CA ALA A 94 -14.92 11.15 0.51
C ALA A 94 -14.87 12.43 -0.35
N HIS A 95 -13.93 13.34 -0.08
CA HIS A 95 -13.82 14.61 -0.78
C HIS A 95 -12.83 14.57 -1.95
N PHE A 96 -11.71 13.87 -1.81
CA PHE A 96 -10.78 13.66 -2.91
C PHE A 96 -11.38 12.80 -4.01
N GLN A 97 -12.30 11.88 -3.67
CA GLN A 97 -13.02 11.02 -4.62
C GLN A 97 -12.07 10.33 -5.62
N PRO A 98 -11.16 9.46 -5.15
CA PRO A 98 -10.18 8.84 -6.02
C PRO A 98 -10.83 7.92 -7.06
N ASP A 99 -10.25 7.88 -8.26
CA ASP A 99 -10.56 6.86 -9.27
C ASP A 99 -9.93 5.52 -8.88
N MET A 100 -8.81 5.56 -8.16
CA MET A 100 -8.12 4.40 -7.61
C MET A 100 -7.59 4.67 -6.20
N LEU A 101 -7.80 3.72 -5.29
CA LEU A 101 -7.17 3.64 -3.98
C LEU A 101 -6.09 2.55 -4.02
N LEU A 102 -4.85 2.92 -3.73
CA LEU A 102 -3.72 2.00 -3.57
C LEU A 102 -3.33 1.92 -2.10
N VAL A 103 -3.46 0.74 -1.50
CA VAL A 103 -3.17 0.50 -0.09
C VAL A 103 -1.86 -0.27 0.07
N ASP A 104 -0.94 0.29 0.83
CA ASP A 104 0.36 -0.30 1.05
C ASP A 104 0.37 -1.29 2.24
N LYS A 105 0.71 -2.55 1.93
CA LYS A 105 1.08 -3.65 2.83
C LYS A 105 -0.03 -4.22 3.73
N LYS A 106 -0.80 -3.40 4.44
CA LYS A 106 -1.83 -3.86 5.40
C LYS A 106 -3.25 -3.57 4.88
N PRO A 107 -4.06 -4.60 4.59
CA PRO A 107 -5.38 -4.43 3.96
C PRO A 107 -6.35 -3.53 4.70
N ASP A 108 -6.27 -3.43 6.02
CA ASP A 108 -7.17 -2.60 6.84
C ASP A 108 -6.43 -1.47 7.58
N GLY A 109 -5.17 -1.21 7.21
CA GLY A 109 -4.32 -0.23 7.88
C GLY A 109 -3.78 -0.70 9.23
N LEU A 110 -3.35 0.25 10.06
CA LEU A 110 -2.91 -0.06 11.42
C LEU A 110 -4.14 -0.06 12.33
N LYS A 111 -4.36 -1.16 13.07
CA LYS A 111 -5.51 -1.29 14.00
C LYS A 111 -6.88 -1.08 13.33
N GLY A 112 -7.02 -1.44 12.05
CA GLY A 112 -8.31 -1.37 11.34
C GLY A 112 -8.74 0.04 10.93
N GLU A 113 -7.88 1.06 11.05
CA GLU A 113 -8.25 2.46 10.78
C GLU A 113 -8.79 2.71 9.36
N LEU A 114 -8.49 1.83 8.40
CA LEU A 114 -8.94 1.97 7.02
C LEU A 114 -10.30 1.32 6.75
N GLN A 115 -10.82 0.47 7.64
CA GLN A 115 -12.02 -0.33 7.39
C GLN A 115 -13.23 0.52 6.98
N ALA A 116 -13.56 1.53 7.77
CA ALA A 116 -14.68 2.44 7.46
C ALA A 116 -14.52 3.16 6.12
N THR A 117 -13.28 3.45 5.70
CA THR A 117 -13.03 4.05 4.39
C THR A 117 -13.28 3.05 3.26
N LEU A 118 -12.86 1.80 3.42
CA LEU A 118 -13.10 0.75 2.42
C LEU A 118 -14.58 0.44 2.27
N ASP A 119 -15.31 0.36 3.39
CA ASP A 119 -16.76 0.15 3.43
C ASP A 119 -17.49 1.27 2.69
N ASP A 120 -17.15 2.51 2.98
CA ASP A 120 -17.76 3.68 2.34
C ASP A 120 -17.46 3.72 0.84
N LEU A 121 -16.22 3.46 0.43
CA LEU A 121 -15.87 3.39 -0.99
C LEU A 121 -16.63 2.26 -1.69
N GLN A 122 -16.72 1.08 -1.07
CA GLN A 122 -17.48 -0.04 -1.63
C GLN A 122 -18.96 0.29 -1.81
N ARG A 123 -19.56 0.93 -0.80
CA ARG A 123 -21.00 1.20 -0.75
C ARG A 123 -21.41 2.40 -1.60
N TYR A 124 -20.67 3.49 -1.51
CA TYR A 124 -21.06 4.77 -2.09
C TYR A 124 -20.27 5.14 -3.36
N ARG A 125 -19.12 4.50 -3.60
CA ARG A 125 -18.28 4.73 -4.79
C ARG A 125 -17.71 3.43 -5.39
N PRO A 126 -18.55 2.46 -5.76
CA PRO A 126 -18.09 1.15 -6.26
C PRO A 126 -17.23 1.21 -7.53
N GLN A 127 -17.21 2.35 -8.22
CA GLN A 127 -16.32 2.62 -9.37
C GLN A 127 -14.86 2.90 -8.97
N THR A 128 -14.60 3.30 -7.72
CA THR A 128 -13.24 3.51 -7.21
C THR A 128 -12.53 2.16 -7.14
N ARG A 129 -11.49 2.00 -7.94
CA ARG A 129 -10.72 0.75 -7.99
C ARG A 129 -9.81 0.63 -6.77
N ARG A 130 -9.95 -0.44 -6.00
CA ARG A 130 -9.18 -0.68 -4.78
C ARG A 130 -8.11 -1.71 -5.04
N VAL A 131 -6.86 -1.34 -4.82
CA VAL A 131 -5.68 -2.15 -5.10
C VAL A 131 -4.86 -2.29 -3.83
N LEU A 132 -4.59 -3.53 -3.43
CA LEU A 132 -3.67 -3.83 -2.35
C LEU A 132 -2.28 -4.02 -2.94
N LEU A 133 -1.32 -3.20 -2.53
CA LEU A 133 0.08 -3.32 -2.90
C LEU A 133 0.84 -4.07 -1.81
N LEU A 134 1.24 -5.29 -2.13
CA LEU A 134 2.18 -6.07 -1.33
C LEU A 134 3.60 -5.81 -1.82
N ARG A 135 4.49 -5.53 -0.88
CA ARG A 135 5.91 -5.37 -1.16
C ARG A 135 6.63 -6.66 -0.81
N ASP A 136 7.83 -6.81 -1.37
CA ASP A 136 8.72 -7.92 -1.08
C ASP A 136 8.86 -8.15 0.44
N ILE A 137 8.92 -9.41 0.85
CA ILE A 137 8.83 -9.79 2.26
C ILE A 137 10.12 -9.38 2.96
N LEU A 138 10.08 -8.31 3.75
CA LEU A 138 11.21 -7.88 4.58
C LEU A 138 11.36 -8.75 5.84
N ASP A 139 10.27 -9.40 6.25
CA ASP A 139 10.21 -10.30 7.41
C ASP A 139 10.38 -11.77 6.98
N SER A 140 10.49 -12.70 7.94
CA SER A 140 10.48 -14.13 7.56
C SER A 140 9.10 -14.52 6.98
N PRO A 141 9.06 -15.48 6.04
CA PRO A 141 7.80 -16.02 5.53
C PRO A 141 6.86 -16.49 6.64
N GLU A 142 7.41 -17.12 7.68
CA GLU A 142 6.66 -17.66 8.81
C GLU A 142 6.00 -16.55 9.63
N ALA A 143 6.74 -15.48 9.95
CA ALA A 143 6.21 -14.33 10.68
C ALA A 143 5.11 -13.61 9.88
N THR A 144 5.31 -13.49 8.57
CA THR A 144 4.32 -12.88 7.66
C THR A 144 3.04 -13.70 7.61
N VAL A 145 3.14 -15.02 7.45
CA VAL A 145 1.97 -15.91 7.43
C VAL A 145 1.22 -15.86 8.76
N ALA A 146 1.93 -15.92 9.89
CA ALA A 146 1.32 -15.85 11.21
C ALA A 146 0.56 -14.52 11.41
N GLN A 147 1.16 -13.40 11.00
CA GLN A 147 0.51 -12.08 11.05
C GLN A 147 -0.75 -12.03 10.19
N TRP A 148 -0.67 -12.52 8.95
CA TRP A 148 -1.81 -12.52 8.02
C TRP A 148 -2.97 -13.39 8.53
N GLN A 149 -2.66 -14.53 9.13
CA GLN A 149 -3.65 -15.40 9.76
C GLN A 149 -4.27 -14.73 10.99
N HIS A 150 -3.44 -14.17 11.87
CA HIS A 150 -3.90 -13.52 13.10
C HIS A 150 -4.87 -12.35 12.83
N HIS A 151 -4.60 -11.57 11.78
CA HIS A 151 -5.46 -10.43 11.41
C HIS A 151 -6.47 -10.73 10.29
N ASN A 152 -6.57 -11.98 9.85
CA ASN A 152 -7.47 -12.40 8.77
C ASN A 152 -7.33 -11.56 7.48
N TYR A 153 -6.10 -11.15 7.16
CA TYR A 153 -5.81 -10.24 6.03
C TYR A 153 -6.18 -10.82 4.67
N SER A 154 -6.17 -12.15 4.52
CA SER A 154 -6.61 -12.80 3.28
C SER A 154 -8.10 -12.54 3.01
N ALA A 155 -8.97 -12.70 4.02
CA ALA A 155 -10.39 -12.46 3.85
C ALA A 155 -10.70 -10.98 3.60
N ILE A 156 -9.98 -10.07 4.26
CA ILE A 156 -10.13 -8.62 4.02
C ILE A 156 -9.70 -8.28 2.59
N ALA A 157 -8.57 -8.82 2.12
CA ALA A 157 -8.10 -8.63 0.76
C ALA A 157 -9.15 -9.10 -0.26
N GLU A 158 -9.72 -10.29 -0.07
CA GLU A 158 -10.72 -10.87 -0.97
C GLU A 158 -12.04 -10.08 -1.00
N SER A 159 -12.45 -9.51 0.13
CA SER A 159 -13.73 -8.81 0.25
C SER A 159 -13.70 -7.36 -0.20
N HIS A 160 -12.58 -6.65 0.01
CA HIS A 160 -12.52 -5.19 -0.17
C HIS A 160 -11.68 -4.74 -1.37
N TYR A 161 -10.84 -5.61 -1.95
CA TYR A 161 -9.90 -5.23 -3.00
C TYR A 161 -10.23 -5.88 -4.33
N ASP A 162 -10.21 -5.08 -5.39
CA ASP A 162 -10.43 -5.54 -6.75
C ASP A 162 -9.17 -6.25 -7.32
N GLN A 163 -8.00 -5.89 -6.81
CA GLN A 163 -6.71 -6.47 -7.20
C GLN A 163 -5.70 -6.46 -6.06
N VAL A 164 -4.77 -7.41 -6.13
CA VAL A 164 -3.55 -7.45 -5.33
C VAL A 164 -2.34 -7.38 -6.25
N TRP A 165 -1.48 -6.40 -6.05
CA TRP A 165 -0.22 -6.22 -6.78
C TRP A 165 0.95 -6.58 -5.88
N ILE A 166 1.97 -7.23 -6.43
CA ILE A 166 3.17 -7.62 -5.71
C ILE A 166 4.37 -6.91 -6.36
N VAL A 167 5.09 -6.10 -5.58
CA VAL A 167 6.29 -5.38 -6.02
C VAL A 167 7.50 -5.89 -5.27
N GLY A 168 8.43 -6.50 -6.00
CA GLY A 168 9.68 -7.04 -5.47
C GLY A 168 10.71 -7.28 -6.58
N SER A 169 11.94 -7.59 -6.19
CA SER A 169 12.99 -7.94 -7.14
C SER A 169 12.74 -9.35 -7.67
N PRO A 170 12.88 -9.62 -8.98
CA PRO A 170 12.70 -10.97 -9.54
C PRO A 170 13.63 -12.04 -8.93
N THR A 171 14.68 -11.63 -8.21
CA THR A 171 15.59 -12.53 -7.48
C THR A 171 15.00 -13.14 -6.21
N PHE A 172 14.02 -12.49 -5.56
CA PHE A 172 13.25 -13.08 -4.46
C PHE A 172 11.91 -13.59 -4.99
N SER A 173 12.01 -14.60 -5.86
CA SER A 173 10.87 -15.45 -6.18
C SER A 173 10.67 -16.38 -4.99
N MET A 174 9.65 -16.12 -4.17
CA MET A 174 9.05 -17.16 -3.35
C MET A 174 8.66 -18.28 -4.32
N ARG A 175 9.53 -19.28 -4.45
CA ARG A 175 9.30 -20.48 -5.25
C ARG A 175 7.91 -20.96 -4.87
N ARG A 176 6.95 -20.86 -5.81
CA ARG A 176 5.52 -21.22 -5.65
C ARG A 176 5.37 -22.64 -5.09
N ARG A 177 5.64 -22.84 -3.81
CA ARG A 177 5.37 -24.07 -3.08
C ARG A 177 3.94 -23.93 -2.60
N ARG A 178 3.02 -24.27 -3.50
CA ARG A 178 1.75 -24.97 -3.24
C ARG A 178 1.11 -24.72 -1.86
N THR A 179 0.99 -23.48 -1.43
CA THR A 179 -0.01 -23.03 -0.47
C THR A 179 -1.11 -22.38 -1.29
N SER A 180 -2.35 -22.72 -0.96
CA SER A 180 -3.56 -22.37 -1.69
C SER A 180 -3.83 -20.87 -1.68
N PHE A 181 -3.07 -20.11 -2.46
CA PHE A 181 -3.49 -18.81 -2.98
C PHE A 181 -4.63 -19.07 -3.99
N PRO A 182 -5.74 -18.32 -3.94
CA PRO A 182 -6.82 -18.50 -4.91
C PRO A 182 -6.30 -18.23 -6.32
N ARG A 183 -6.18 -19.31 -7.08
CA ARG A 183 -5.93 -19.30 -8.52
C ARG A 183 -7.24 -18.94 -9.21
N ARG A 184 -7.49 -17.65 -9.47
CA ARG A 184 -8.26 -17.11 -10.63
C ARG A 184 -8.77 -15.69 -10.33
N CYS A 185 -8.20 -14.70 -10.99
CA CYS A 185 -8.97 -13.56 -11.52
C CYS A 185 -8.88 -13.68 -13.05
N GLY A 186 -9.82 -14.42 -13.65
CA GLY A 186 -10.03 -14.39 -15.10
C GLY A 186 -10.74 -13.10 -15.52
N PRO A 187 -10.72 -12.74 -16.82
CA PRO A 187 -11.34 -11.52 -17.30
C PRO A 187 -12.87 -11.60 -17.11
N ARG A 188 -13.50 -10.49 -16.68
CA ARG A 188 -14.95 -10.31 -16.77
C ARG A 188 -15.37 -10.40 -18.25
N PRO A 189 -16.51 -11.03 -18.58
CA PRO A 189 -16.92 -11.22 -19.97
C PRO A 189 -17.19 -9.87 -20.64
N GLY A 190 -16.56 -9.61 -21.80
CA GLY A 190 -16.91 -8.45 -22.65
C GLY A 190 -15.80 -7.76 -23.45
N LEU A 191 -14.52 -8.14 -23.35
CA LEU A 191 -13.43 -7.49 -24.12
C LEU A 191 -12.51 -8.52 -24.80
N PRO A 192 -12.15 -8.35 -26.09
CA PRO A 192 -11.31 -9.31 -26.80
C PRO A 192 -9.87 -9.28 -26.29
N ALA A 193 -9.37 -10.47 -25.95
CA ALA A 193 -7.98 -10.72 -25.61
C ALA A 193 -7.10 -10.68 -26.86
N THR A 194 -6.00 -9.94 -26.81
CA THR A 194 -4.85 -10.17 -27.70
C THR A 194 -3.58 -10.38 -26.87
N CYS A 195 -3.01 -11.56 -27.11
CA CYS A 195 -1.71 -12.15 -26.81
C CYS A 195 -0.52 -11.19 -27.00
N ALA A 196 0.75 -11.45 -26.66
CA ALA A 196 1.52 -12.40 -25.86
C ALA A 196 3.00 -12.09 -26.19
N GLY A 197 3.94 -12.42 -25.28
CA GLY A 197 5.32 -12.79 -25.64
C GLY A 197 6.39 -11.70 -25.56
N ALA A 198 7.39 -11.91 -24.71
CA ALA A 198 8.71 -12.42 -25.13
C ALA A 198 9.69 -12.44 -23.95
N ALA A 199 10.19 -13.64 -23.64
CA ALA A 199 11.35 -13.84 -22.79
C ALA A 199 12.63 -13.56 -23.60
N GLY A 200 13.63 -12.94 -22.96
CA GLY A 200 14.96 -12.71 -23.54
C GLY A 200 16.00 -12.51 -22.44
N SER A 201 17.00 -13.37 -22.43
CA SER A 201 18.13 -13.47 -21.51
C SER A 201 19.07 -12.25 -21.55
N ALA A 202 19.71 -11.91 -20.43
CA ALA A 202 21.16 -11.60 -20.40
C ALA A 202 21.70 -11.53 -18.96
N ALA A 203 22.84 -12.17 -18.76
CA ALA A 203 23.65 -12.20 -17.55
C ALA A 203 24.35 -10.85 -17.28
N GLY A 204 24.72 -10.59 -16.02
CA GLY A 204 25.78 -9.60 -15.76
C GLY A 204 25.89 -9.01 -14.35
N ARG A 205 26.83 -9.57 -13.57
CA ARG A 205 27.75 -8.92 -12.61
C ARG A 205 27.23 -8.32 -11.28
N CYS A 206 27.74 -8.95 -10.22
CA CYS A 206 27.99 -8.38 -8.89
C CYS A 206 28.83 -7.09 -8.95
N VAL A 207 28.42 -6.07 -8.21
CA VAL A 207 29.33 -5.07 -7.60
C VAL A 207 28.87 -4.80 -6.16
N ARG A 208 29.85 -4.78 -5.27
CA ARG A 208 29.81 -4.66 -3.80
C ARG A 208 29.67 -3.18 -3.32
N PRO A 209 29.57 -2.92 -2.00
CA PRO A 209 28.77 -1.85 -1.43
C PRO A 209 29.55 -0.55 -1.16
N TRP A 210 28.79 0.52 -0.93
CA TRP A 210 29.21 1.74 -0.22
C TRP A 210 28.22 1.88 0.94
N GLY A 211 28.56 2.19 2.18
CA GLY A 211 29.69 2.93 2.74
C GLY A 211 29.11 3.70 3.91
#